data_AF-X1U5N7-F1
#
_entry.id   AF-X1U5N7-F1
#
_cell.length_a   1.000
_cell.length_b   1.000
_cell.length_c   1.000
_cell.angle_alpha   90.00
_cell.angle_beta   90.00
_cell.angle_gamma   90.00
#
_symmetry.space_group_name_H-M   'P 1'
#
loop_
_entity.id
_entity.type
_entity.pdbx_description
1 polymer ?
#
loop_
_entity_poly.entity_id
_entity_poly.type
_entity_poly.pdbx_seq_one_letter_code
_entity_poly.pdbx_strand_id
1 'polypeptide(L)'
;MIGIAQAWEYGLGSPEIVVAVIDTGINYTHEDLSQNYLPIGYDFVNLDDDPMDDNFHGTACAGLIAASINNNIGIAGLANVSVFSEKVLDCLGYGSADQLAAGIYHAVDHGANILSMSLGSFENSSLVFEAIQ
;
A
#
# COMPACT_ATOMS: atom_id res chain seq x y z
N MET A 1 9.11 21.88 -1.93
CA MET A 1 7.76 21.42 -2.31
C MET A 1 7.89 20.74 -3.67
N ILE A 2 7.25 19.59 -3.89
CA ILE A 2 7.50 18.70 -5.05
C ILE A 2 6.72 19.06 -6.33
N GLY A 3 6.01 20.20 -6.36
CA GLY A 3 5.30 20.66 -7.56
C GLY A 3 3.98 19.93 -7.87
N ILE A 4 3.32 19.34 -6.86
CA ILE A 4 2.12 18.51 -7.07
C ILE A 4 0.93 19.28 -7.67
N ALA A 5 0.73 20.53 -7.26
CA ALA A 5 -0.35 21.35 -7.79
C ALA A 5 -0.21 21.56 -9.30
N GLN A 6 1.02 21.77 -9.79
CA GLN A 6 1.28 21.88 -11.23
C GLN A 6 1.11 20.56 -11.96
N ALA A 7 1.43 19.42 -11.32
CA ALA A 7 1.22 18.10 -11.91
C ALA A 7 -0.27 17.78 -12.09
N TRP A 8 -1.11 18.16 -11.12
CA TRP A 8 -2.56 17.97 -11.17
C TRP A 8 -3.26 18.74 -12.29
N GLU A 9 -2.65 19.81 -12.83
CA GLU A 9 -3.14 20.48 -14.05
C GLU A 9 -3.03 19.59 -15.30
N TYR A 10 -2.16 18.58 -15.28
CA TYR A 10 -2.03 17.61 -16.38
C TYR A 10 -2.87 16.34 -16.14
N GLY A 11 -3.13 16.00 -14.89
CA GLY A 11 -3.98 14.87 -14.52
C GLY A 11 -3.86 14.50 -13.04
N LEU A 12 -4.94 13.97 -12.48
CA LEU A 12 -4.97 13.53 -11.08
C LEU A 12 -4.52 12.08 -10.89
N GLY A 13 -4.34 11.30 -11.96
CA GLY A 13 -4.13 9.86 -11.90
C GLY A 13 -5.29 9.10 -12.56
N SER A 14 -5.24 7.77 -12.46
CA SER A 14 -6.29 6.88 -12.95
C SER A 14 -6.52 5.75 -11.94
N PRO A 15 -7.78 5.38 -11.63
CA PRO A 15 -8.10 4.20 -10.84
C PRO A 15 -7.63 2.89 -11.49
N GLU A 16 -7.33 2.90 -12.79
CA GLU A 16 -6.73 1.75 -13.49
C GLU A 16 -5.28 1.50 -13.08
N ILE A 17 -4.62 2.50 -12.47
CA ILE A 17 -3.30 2.31 -11.86
C ILE A 17 -3.52 1.77 -10.45
N VAL A 18 -3.00 0.58 -10.21
CA VAL A 18 -3.10 -0.14 -8.95
C VAL A 18 -1.76 -0.09 -8.22
N VAL A 19 -1.78 0.36 -6.97
CA VAL A 19 -0.62 0.42 -6.08
C VAL A 19 -0.80 -0.56 -4.93
N ALA A 20 0.08 -1.54 -4.79
CA ALA A 20 0.14 -2.40 -3.62
C ALA A 20 0.93 -1.71 -2.51
N VAL A 21 0.32 -1.55 -1.34
CA VAL A 21 1.00 -1.08 -0.12
C VAL A 21 1.38 -2.32 0.69
N ILE A 22 2.67 -2.66 0.64
CA ILE A 22 3.24 -3.81 1.32
C ILE A 22 3.79 -3.33 2.67
N ASP A 23 2.99 -3.45 3.73
CA ASP A 23 3.21 -2.77 5.01
C ASP A 23 2.46 -3.49 6.16
N THR A 24 1.98 -2.74 7.15
CA THR A 24 1.25 -3.17 8.36
C THR A 24 -0.26 -3.38 8.15
N GLY A 25 -0.76 -3.21 6.93
CA GLY A 25 -2.19 -3.23 6.60
C GLY A 25 -2.69 -1.88 6.12
N ILE A 26 -3.96 -1.82 5.72
CA ILE A 26 -4.67 -0.56 5.47
C ILE A 26 -5.99 -0.59 6.24
N ASN A 27 -6.31 0.49 6.97
CA ASN A 27 -7.68 0.72 7.39
C ASN A 27 -8.56 1.08 6.18
N TYR A 28 -9.02 0.05 5.49
CA TYR A 28 -9.82 0.17 4.28
C TYR A 28 -11.23 0.73 4.52
N THR A 29 -11.63 0.92 5.78
CA THR A 29 -12.89 1.57 6.17
C THR A 29 -12.75 3.07 6.41
N HIS A 30 -11.53 3.62 6.34
CA HIS A 30 -11.27 5.04 6.60
C HIS A 30 -12.03 5.93 5.61
N GLU A 31 -12.73 6.95 6.12
CA GLU A 31 -13.61 7.82 5.33
C GLU A 31 -12.90 8.54 4.17
N ASP A 32 -11.61 8.82 4.35
CA ASP A 32 -10.79 9.53 3.36
C ASP A 32 -10.08 8.60 2.36
N LEU A 33 -10.10 7.28 2.56
CA LEU A 33 -9.31 6.31 1.78
C LEU A 33 -10.16 5.21 1.14
N SER A 34 -11.27 4.84 1.78
CA SER A 34 -12.12 3.71 1.38
C SER A 34 -12.62 3.74 -0.06
N GLN A 35 -12.80 4.94 -0.65
CA GLN A 35 -13.22 5.07 -2.05
C GLN A 35 -12.16 4.60 -3.05
N ASN A 36 -10.89 4.61 -2.65
CA ASN A 36 -9.76 4.22 -3.49
C ASN A 36 -9.21 2.84 -3.13
N TYR A 37 -9.80 2.14 -2.15
CA TYR A 37 -9.35 0.81 -1.75
C TYR A 37 -9.92 -0.30 -2.64
N LEU A 38 -9.09 -1.25 -3.03
CA LEU A 38 -9.46 -2.50 -3.68
C LEU A 38 -9.38 -3.67 -2.68
N PRO A 39 -10.47 -4.43 -2.45
CA PRO A 39 -10.49 -5.56 -1.51
C PRO A 39 -9.93 -6.83 -2.15
N ILE A 40 -8.66 -6.79 -2.54
CA ILE A 40 -7.93 -7.89 -3.21
C ILE A 40 -6.60 -8.24 -2.50
N GLY A 41 -6.35 -7.62 -1.34
CA GLY A 41 -5.14 -7.80 -0.55
C GLY A 41 -5.20 -8.99 0.41
N TYR A 42 -4.05 -9.33 1.02
CA TYR A 42 -3.93 -10.46 1.93
C TYR A 42 -3.10 -10.12 3.18
N ASP A 43 -3.41 -10.79 4.30
CA ASP A 43 -2.65 -10.72 5.54
C ASP A 43 -1.73 -11.95 5.69
N PHE A 44 -0.43 -11.74 5.46
CA PHE A 44 0.61 -12.75 5.63
C PHE A 44 1.08 -12.91 7.08
N VAL A 45 0.72 -12.00 7.97
CA VAL A 45 0.98 -12.08 9.42
C VAL A 45 0.00 -13.04 10.08
N ASN A 46 -1.29 -12.92 9.75
CA ASN A 46 -2.36 -13.73 10.33
C ASN A 46 -2.88 -14.86 9.44
N LEU A 47 -2.47 -14.88 8.16
CA LEU A 47 -2.85 -15.86 7.14
C LEU A 47 -4.36 -15.87 6.83
N ASP A 48 -4.90 -14.69 6.55
CA ASP A 48 -6.28 -14.50 6.12
C ASP A 48 -6.44 -13.37 5.08
N ASP A 49 -7.67 -13.20 4.57
CA ASP A 49 -8.02 -12.18 3.57
C ASP A 49 -8.38 -10.81 4.21
N ASP A 50 -7.98 -10.55 5.47
CA ASP A 50 -8.28 -9.31 6.19
C ASP A 50 -7.00 -8.51 6.53
N PRO A 51 -6.41 -7.78 5.55
CA PRO A 51 -5.21 -6.96 5.78
C PRO A 51 -5.55 -5.62 6.46
N MET A 52 -6.37 -5.67 7.51
CA MET A 52 -6.69 -4.51 8.35
C MET A 52 -5.45 -4.02 9.07
N ASP A 53 -5.26 -2.70 9.08
CA ASP A 53 -4.15 -2.07 9.78
C ASP A 53 -4.39 -2.05 11.30
N ASP A 54 -3.47 -2.61 12.05
CA ASP A 54 -3.42 -2.63 13.52
C ASP A 54 -2.18 -1.89 14.08
N ASN A 55 -1.45 -1.13 13.24
CA ASN A 55 -0.30 -0.32 13.59
C ASN A 55 -0.42 1.17 13.24
N PHE A 56 -1.20 1.52 12.21
CA PHE A 56 -1.39 2.84 11.58
C PHE A 56 -0.37 3.24 10.50
N HIS A 57 0.79 2.59 10.41
CA HIS A 57 1.85 2.98 9.48
C HIS A 57 1.42 2.78 8.01
N GLY A 58 0.85 1.63 7.69
CA GLY A 58 0.41 1.30 6.33
C GLY A 58 -0.75 2.18 5.88
N THR A 59 -1.71 2.49 6.77
CA THR A 59 -2.77 3.46 6.50
C THR A 59 -2.20 4.85 6.20
N ALA A 60 -1.19 5.30 6.94
CA ALA A 60 -0.55 6.59 6.69
C ALA A 60 0.15 6.63 5.33
N CYS A 61 0.89 5.57 4.98
CA CYS A 61 1.50 5.43 3.65
C CYS A 61 0.46 5.42 2.53
N ALA A 62 -0.61 4.64 2.67
CA ALA A 62 -1.70 4.58 1.70
C ALA A 62 -2.42 5.93 1.54
N GLY A 63 -2.62 6.67 2.62
CA GLY A 63 -3.19 8.02 2.57
C GLY A 63 -2.34 9.00 1.77
N LEU A 64 -1.01 8.99 1.95
CA LEU A 64 -0.11 9.82 1.15
C LEU A 64 -0.19 9.50 -0.35
N ILE A 65 -0.46 8.24 -0.70
CA ILE A 65 -0.58 7.80 -2.09
C ILE A 65 -1.95 8.19 -2.66
N ALA A 66 -3.03 7.81 -1.97
CA ALA A 66 -4.38 7.72 -2.53
C ALA A 66 -5.50 8.18 -1.60
N ALA A 67 -5.25 9.00 -0.58
CA ALA A 67 -6.34 9.71 0.08
C ALA A 67 -7.14 10.52 -0.94
N SER A 68 -8.45 10.58 -0.73
CA SER A 68 -9.42 11.14 -1.67
C SER A 68 -9.15 12.62 -1.91
N ILE A 69 -9.00 13.00 -3.18
CA ILE A 69 -8.70 14.40 -3.54
C ILE A 69 -10.01 15.20 -3.59
N ASN A 70 -10.02 16.41 -3.01
CA ASN A 70 -11.12 17.38 -3.06
C ASN A 70 -12.46 16.90 -2.45
N ASN A 71 -12.45 16.06 -1.42
CA ASN A 71 -13.66 15.59 -0.72
C ASN A 71 -14.01 16.38 0.56
N ASN A 72 -13.21 17.39 0.93
CA ASN A 72 -13.32 18.17 2.17
C ASN A 72 -13.10 17.38 3.48
N ILE A 73 -12.44 16.22 3.42
CA ILE A 73 -12.10 15.38 4.57
C ILE A 73 -10.57 15.21 4.56
N GLY A 74 -9.98 15.09 5.75
CA GLY A 74 -8.58 14.68 5.92
C GLY A 74 -7.55 15.41 5.05
N ILE A 75 -6.89 14.66 4.17
CA ILE A 75 -5.79 15.12 3.31
C ILE A 75 -6.07 14.82 1.84
N ALA A 76 -5.27 15.38 0.94
CA ALA A 76 -5.25 14.94 -0.45
C ALA A 76 -4.07 13.99 -0.67
N GLY A 77 -4.35 12.78 -1.19
CA GLY A 77 -3.32 11.86 -1.66
C GLY A 77 -2.60 12.41 -2.88
N LEU A 78 -1.45 11.81 -3.22
CA LEU A 78 -0.66 12.24 -4.38
C LEU A 78 -1.43 12.07 -5.70
N ALA A 79 -2.19 10.99 -5.83
CA ALA A 79 -2.92 10.66 -7.05
C ALA A 79 -4.25 9.95 -6.77
N ASN A 80 -5.20 10.09 -7.70
CA ASN A 80 -6.43 9.32 -7.74
C ASN A 80 -6.16 7.96 -8.40
N VAL A 81 -5.66 7.03 -7.60
CA VAL A 81 -5.28 5.66 -7.98
C VAL A 81 -5.92 4.66 -7.04
N SER A 82 -6.00 3.41 -7.46
CA SER A 82 -6.46 2.34 -6.59
C SER A 82 -5.33 1.80 -5.73
N VAL A 83 -5.60 1.55 -4.45
CA VAL A 83 -4.66 0.93 -3.51
C VAL A 83 -5.23 -0.35 -2.93
N PHE A 84 -4.38 -1.34 -2.67
CA PHE A 84 -4.72 -2.48 -1.82
C PHE A 84 -3.55 -2.79 -0.90
N SER A 85 -3.78 -3.59 0.14
CA SER A 85 -2.78 -3.88 1.16
C SER A 85 -2.26 -5.30 1.04
N GLU A 86 -0.95 -5.46 1.13
CA GLU A 86 -0.33 -6.72 1.56
C GLU A 86 0.21 -6.51 2.96
N LYS A 87 -0.44 -7.12 3.95
CA LYS A 87 0.00 -6.99 5.34
C LYS A 87 1.10 -8.02 5.59
N VAL A 88 2.34 -7.53 5.62
CA VAL A 88 3.55 -8.33 5.87
C VAL A 88 4.26 -7.93 7.16
N LEU A 89 3.77 -6.88 7.82
CA LEU A 89 4.24 -6.40 9.11
C LEU A 89 3.13 -6.48 10.17
N ASP A 90 3.50 -6.90 11.38
CA ASP A 90 2.62 -7.02 12.53
C ASP A 90 2.28 -5.65 13.16
N CYS A 91 1.49 -5.67 14.25
CA CYS A 91 1.06 -4.47 14.96
C CYS A 91 2.22 -3.66 15.60
N LEU A 92 3.44 -4.20 15.64
CA LEU A 92 4.66 -3.54 16.11
C LEU A 92 5.56 -3.09 14.94
N GLY A 93 5.17 -3.35 13.70
CA GLY A 93 5.95 -3.03 12.50
C GLY A 93 7.04 -4.04 12.17
N TYR A 94 6.95 -5.28 12.69
CA TYR A 94 7.89 -6.36 12.41
C TYR A 94 7.30 -7.40 11.47
N GLY A 95 8.14 -7.96 10.61
CA GLY A 95 7.77 -9.04 9.71
C GLY A 95 8.99 -9.85 9.31
N SER A 96 8.75 -10.94 8.59
CA SER A 96 9.81 -11.83 8.10
C SER A 96 10.06 -11.68 6.60
N ALA A 97 11.23 -12.14 6.15
CA ALA A 97 11.58 -12.08 4.73
C ALA A 97 10.63 -12.94 3.86
N ASP A 98 10.16 -14.07 4.37
CA ASP A 98 9.20 -14.95 3.70
C ASP A 98 7.82 -14.30 3.53
N GLN A 99 7.31 -13.62 4.56
CA GLN A 99 6.07 -12.84 4.46
C GLN A 99 6.21 -11.72 3.42
N LEU A 100 7.33 -11.00 3.43
CA LEU A 100 7.60 -9.96 2.45
C LEU A 100 7.63 -10.51 1.01
N ALA A 101 8.38 -11.57 0.73
CA ALA A 101 8.42 -12.10 -0.63
C ALA A 101 7.06 -12.64 -1.08
N ALA A 102 6.31 -13.28 -0.18
CA ALA A 102 4.97 -13.75 -0.48
C ALA A 102 4.03 -12.59 -0.83
N GLY A 103 4.08 -11.49 -0.08
CA GLY A 103 3.35 -10.27 -0.39
C GLY A 103 3.76 -9.62 -1.72
N ILE A 104 5.05 -9.62 -2.06
CA ILE A 104 5.52 -9.12 -3.37
C ILE A 104 4.94 -9.97 -4.52
N TYR A 105 5.04 -11.29 -4.43
CA TYR A 105 4.49 -12.18 -5.47
C TYR A 105 2.97 -12.03 -5.60
N HIS A 106 2.25 -12.04 -4.47
CA HIS A 106 0.80 -11.91 -4.47
C HIS A 106 0.36 -10.57 -5.06
N ALA A 107 1.04 -9.47 -4.74
CA ALA A 107 0.74 -8.16 -5.30
C ALA A 107 0.90 -8.12 -6.83
N VAL A 108 1.98 -8.69 -7.34
CA VAL A 108 2.25 -8.77 -8.78
C VAL A 108 1.20 -9.64 -9.48
N ASP A 109 0.88 -10.82 -8.91
CA ASP A 109 -0.12 -11.74 -9.44
C ASP A 109 -1.54 -11.13 -9.47
N HIS A 110 -1.82 -10.20 -8.54
CA HIS A 110 -3.07 -9.44 -8.48
C HIS A 110 -3.05 -8.12 -9.26
N GLY A 111 -2.05 -7.93 -10.12
CA GLY A 111 -2.04 -6.87 -11.13
C GLY A 111 -1.58 -5.52 -10.60
N ALA A 112 -0.85 -5.47 -9.48
CA ALA A 112 -0.22 -4.23 -9.03
C ALA A 112 0.69 -3.66 -10.14
N ASN A 113 0.51 -2.38 -10.46
CA ASN A 113 1.40 -1.66 -11.36
C ASN A 113 2.61 -1.07 -10.62
N ILE A 114 2.43 -0.75 -9.33
CA ILE A 114 3.43 -0.14 -8.46
C ILE A 114 3.42 -0.86 -7.12
N LEU A 115 4.59 -1.19 -6.60
CA LEU A 115 4.77 -1.69 -5.24
C LEU A 115 5.34 -0.57 -4.35
N SER A 116 4.66 -0.24 -3.26
CA SER A 116 5.14 0.68 -2.23
C SER A 116 5.56 -0.10 -1.00
N MET A 117 6.86 -0.08 -0.68
CA MET A 117 7.46 -0.88 0.39
C MET A 117 8.22 0.01 1.37
N SER A 118 7.66 0.25 2.54
CA SER A 118 8.28 1.05 3.61
C SER A 118 8.99 0.16 4.62
N LEU A 119 9.97 -0.61 4.14
CA LEU A 119 10.59 -1.71 4.87
C LEU A 119 12.10 -1.49 5.05
N GLY A 120 12.68 -2.13 6.07
CA GLY A 120 14.12 -2.07 6.32
C GLY A 120 14.64 -3.34 7.00
N SER A 121 15.88 -3.71 6.69
CA SER A 121 16.61 -4.83 7.30
C SER A 121 18.10 -4.50 7.37
N PHE A 122 18.81 -5.10 8.34
CA PHE A 122 20.27 -5.05 8.43
C PHE A 122 20.97 -6.20 7.67
N GLU A 123 20.20 -7.17 7.18
CA GLU A 123 20.68 -8.36 6.49
C GLU A 123 20.09 -8.47 5.08
N ASN A 124 20.87 -9.06 4.16
CA ASN A 124 20.43 -9.38 2.81
C ASN A 124 19.61 -10.68 2.80
N SER A 125 18.56 -10.74 1.97
CA SER A 125 17.76 -11.95 1.74
C SER A 125 17.74 -12.29 0.25
N SER A 126 18.16 -13.51 -0.11
CA SER A 126 18.06 -14.01 -1.49
C SER A 126 16.61 -14.15 -1.93
N LEU A 127 15.72 -14.49 -1.00
CA LEU A 127 14.31 -14.68 -1.26
C LEU A 127 13.61 -13.36 -1.60
N VAL A 128 13.94 -12.27 -0.90
CA VAL A 128 13.45 -10.93 -1.26
C VAL A 128 14.10 -10.44 -2.56
N PHE A 129 15.39 -10.75 -2.76
CA PHE A 129 16.08 -10.42 -4.01
C PHE A 129 15.42 -11.08 -5.23
N GLU A 130 15.01 -12.35 -5.12
CA GLU A 130 14.33 -13.05 -6.21
C GLU A 130 12.92 -12.51 -6.48
N ALA A 131 12.21 -12.04 -5.45
CA ALA A 131 10.85 -11.53 -5.59
C ALA A 131 10.75 -10.19 -6.33
N ILE A 132 11.82 -9.41 -6.38
CA ILE A 132 11.84 -8.06 -7.00
C ILE A 132 12.41 -8.05 -8.43
N GLN A 133 12.67 -9.23 -9.01
CA GLN A 133 13.33 -9.38 -10.32
C GLN A 133 12.36 -9.46 -11.49
#